data_AF-A0A3D4TZW7-F1
#
_entry.id   AF-A0A3D4TZW7-F1
#
_cell.length_a   1.000
_cell.length_b   1.000
_cell.length_c   1.000
_cell.angle_alpha   90.00
_cell.angle_beta   90.00
_cell.angle_gamma   90.00
#
_symmetry.space_group_name_H-M   'P 1'
#
loop_
_entity.id
_entity.type
_entity.pdbx_description
1 polymer ?
#
loop_
_entity_poly.entity_id
_entity_poly.type
_entity_poly.pdbx_seq_one_letter_code
_entity_poly.pdbx_strand_id
1 'polypeptide(L)'
;KHSNIKRTNTHSTFDWNNETLEIDTLITDNYKNTENVRNFFQHTIGDYFKFNVAFMNWMKANQGKTLGDAIDKWTAIAELKKDKNYKTEIAPQFEYNTYIRNFIHANPHLSSKDAMKSWKIKREKPGVKRYEKEDLFFLEIKTK
;
A
#
# COMPACT_ATOMS: atom_id res chain seq x y z
N LYS A 1 -21.69 -26.31 -11.68
CA LYS A 1 -21.23 -27.13 -10.54
C LYS A 1 -20.47 -26.21 -9.59
N HIS A 2 -21.15 -25.58 -8.63
CA HIS A 2 -20.48 -24.71 -7.66
C HIS A 2 -20.05 -25.59 -6.48
N SER A 3 -18.77 -25.93 -6.42
CA SER A 3 -18.19 -26.64 -5.29
C SER A 3 -18.22 -25.75 -4.05
N ASN A 4 -19.11 -26.08 -3.12
CA ASN A 4 -19.11 -25.52 -1.77
C ASN A 4 -17.85 -25.96 -1.02
N ILE A 5 -16.81 -25.12 -1.05
CA ILE A 5 -15.65 -25.27 -0.17
C ILE A 5 -16.12 -24.83 1.22
N LYS A 6 -16.45 -25.82 2.07
CA LYS A 6 -16.62 -25.60 3.51
C LYS A 6 -15.32 -25.01 4.04
N ARG A 7 -15.35 -23.75 4.48
CA ARG A 7 -14.24 -23.15 5.22
C ARG A 7 -14.17 -23.88 6.57
N THR A 8 -13.28 -24.83 6.70
CA THR A 8 -12.93 -25.41 8.01
C THR A 8 -12.21 -24.32 8.78
N ASN A 9 -12.78 -23.95 9.92
CA ASN A 9 -12.34 -22.84 10.78
C ASN A 9 -11.11 -23.27 11.61
N THR A 10 -10.10 -23.83 10.94
CA THR A 10 -8.84 -24.29 11.52
C THR A 10 -7.76 -23.32 11.08
N HIS A 11 -7.31 -22.46 12.00
CA HIS A 11 -6.16 -21.61 11.74
C HIS A 11 -4.92 -22.46 11.47
N SER A 12 -4.23 -22.19 10.37
CA SER A 12 -2.96 -22.85 10.06
C SER A 12 -1.95 -22.63 11.21
N THR A 13 -1.14 -23.65 11.48
CA THR A 13 -0.04 -23.59 12.45
C THR A 13 1.31 -23.26 11.79
N PHE A 14 1.31 -22.96 10.48
CA PHE A 14 2.54 -22.70 9.72
C PHE A 14 3.30 -21.50 10.29
N ASP A 15 4.58 -21.67 10.61
CA ASP A 15 5.42 -20.62 11.18
C ASP A 15 6.18 -19.83 10.10
N TRP A 16 5.55 -18.76 9.63
CA TRP A 16 6.11 -17.85 8.64
C TRP A 16 7.44 -17.18 9.05
N ASN A 17 7.89 -17.29 10.29
CA ASN A 17 9.18 -16.71 10.71
C ASN A 17 10.36 -17.65 10.50
N ASN A 18 10.14 -18.97 10.57
CA ASN A 18 11.23 -19.95 10.67
C ASN A 18 11.10 -21.10 9.67
N GLU A 19 9.92 -21.35 9.12
CA GLU A 19 9.74 -22.42 8.13
C GLU A 19 10.51 -22.12 6.84
N THR A 20 10.96 -23.18 6.17
CA THR A 20 11.57 -23.07 4.85
C THR A 20 10.50 -22.68 3.84
N LEU A 21 10.78 -21.64 3.05
CA LEU A 21 9.86 -21.12 2.04
C LEU A 21 10.35 -21.51 0.64
N GLU A 22 9.48 -22.16 -0.11
CA GLU A 22 9.72 -22.59 -1.49
C GLU A 22 8.63 -22.06 -2.42
N ILE A 23 8.85 -22.16 -3.73
CA ILE A 23 7.95 -21.64 -4.76
C ILE A 23 6.54 -22.26 -4.64
N ASP A 24 6.44 -23.52 -4.23
CA ASP A 24 5.18 -24.25 -4.06
C ASP A 24 4.54 -24.07 -2.67
N THR A 25 5.20 -23.39 -1.73
CA THR A 25 4.66 -23.12 -0.40
C THR A 25 3.34 -22.37 -0.50
N LEU A 26 2.30 -22.93 0.12
CA LEU A 26 0.95 -22.38 0.10
C LEU A 26 0.81 -21.19 1.05
N ILE A 27 0.16 -20.13 0.59
CA ILE A 27 -0.26 -19.00 1.41
C ILE A 27 -1.38 -19.47 2.32
N THR A 28 -1.11 -19.53 3.61
CA THR A 28 -2.05 -19.95 4.65
C THR A 28 -2.84 -18.76 5.18
N ASP A 29 -3.90 -19.05 5.91
CA ASP A 29 -4.79 -18.06 6.51
C ASP A 29 -4.14 -17.23 7.64
N ASN A 30 -3.09 -17.77 8.26
CA ASN A 30 -2.27 -17.10 9.27
C ASN A 30 -1.06 -16.32 8.69
N TYR A 31 -1.02 -16.10 7.36
CA TYR A 31 0.08 -15.42 6.67
C TYR A 31 0.48 -14.07 7.27
N LYS A 32 1.79 -13.82 7.35
CA LYS A 32 2.40 -12.57 7.81
C LYS A 32 3.57 -12.18 6.91
N ASN A 33 3.74 -10.88 6.67
CA ASN A 33 4.93 -10.35 5.97
C ASN A 33 6.12 -10.29 6.95
N THR A 34 6.66 -11.46 7.30
CA THR A 34 7.83 -11.61 8.17
C THR A 34 9.13 -11.27 7.44
N GLU A 35 10.24 -11.20 8.19
CA GLU A 35 11.56 -11.03 7.58
C GLU A 35 11.98 -12.28 6.79
N ASN A 36 11.60 -13.47 7.23
CA ASN A 36 11.81 -14.71 6.45
C ASN A 36 11.12 -14.64 5.07
N VAL A 37 9.86 -14.19 5.04
CA VAL A 37 9.12 -13.99 3.77
C VAL A 37 9.79 -12.91 2.90
N ARG A 38 10.28 -11.82 3.51
CA ARG A 38 11.05 -10.81 2.79
C ARG A 38 12.29 -11.42 2.14
N ASN A 39 13.07 -12.18 2.90
CA ASN A 39 14.31 -12.81 2.43
C ASN A 39 14.04 -13.76 1.27
N PHE A 40 12.98 -14.58 1.37
CA PHE A 40 12.55 -15.45 0.27
C PHE A 40 12.27 -14.65 -1.01
N PHE A 41 11.48 -13.59 -0.94
CA PHE A 41 11.16 -12.78 -2.12
C PHE A 41 12.38 -12.01 -2.64
N GLN A 42 13.24 -11.48 -1.77
CA GLN A 42 14.47 -10.81 -2.20
C GLN A 42 15.45 -11.78 -2.86
N HIS A 43 15.56 -13.02 -2.37
CA HIS A 43 16.38 -14.05 -3.00
C HIS A 43 15.86 -14.42 -4.40
N THR A 44 14.53 -14.53 -4.55
CA THR A 44 13.92 -15.00 -5.79
C THR A 44 13.75 -13.90 -6.84
N ILE A 45 13.36 -12.70 -6.42
CA ILE A 45 13.07 -11.55 -7.30
C ILE A 45 14.30 -10.63 -7.41
N GLY A 46 15.01 -10.43 -6.31
CA GLY A 46 16.15 -9.52 -6.16
C GLY A 46 15.94 -8.48 -5.06
N ASP A 47 17.02 -7.81 -4.64
CA ASP A 47 17.04 -6.86 -3.52
C ASP A 47 16.11 -5.65 -3.67
N TYR A 48 15.70 -5.38 -4.91
CA TYR A 48 14.73 -4.34 -5.26
C TYR A 48 13.28 -4.73 -4.91
N PHE A 49 13.03 -5.97 -4.49
CA PHE A 49 11.73 -6.37 -3.96
C PHE A 49 11.34 -5.48 -2.78
N LYS A 50 10.11 -4.98 -2.83
CA LYS A 50 9.47 -4.27 -1.72
C LYS A 50 8.02 -4.73 -1.60
N PHE A 51 7.59 -4.98 -0.36
CA PHE A 51 6.18 -5.06 -0.05
C PHE A 51 5.50 -3.75 -0.38
N ASN A 52 4.38 -3.83 -1.09
CA ASN A 52 3.54 -2.70 -1.39
C ASN A 52 2.08 -3.06 -1.10
N VAL A 53 1.24 -2.05 -0.88
CA VAL A 53 -0.14 -2.25 -0.42
C VAL A 53 -0.94 -3.18 -1.34
N ALA A 54 -0.83 -3.01 -2.66
CA ALA A 54 -1.54 -3.87 -3.61
C ALA A 54 -1.12 -5.34 -3.50
N PHE A 55 0.19 -5.59 -3.38
CA PHE A 55 0.73 -6.94 -3.22
C PHE A 55 0.32 -7.56 -1.88
N MET A 56 0.45 -6.81 -0.76
CA MET A 56 0.05 -7.29 0.56
C MET A 56 -1.44 -7.60 0.65
N ASN A 57 -2.29 -6.79 0.02
CA ASN A 57 -3.72 -7.05 -0.05
C ASN A 57 -4.02 -8.30 -0.87
N TRP A 58 -3.31 -8.49 -1.99
CA TRP A 58 -3.42 -9.70 -2.78
C TRP A 58 -3.02 -10.93 -1.97
N MET A 59 -1.89 -10.92 -1.26
CA MET A 59 -1.45 -12.05 -0.41
C MET A 59 -2.55 -12.45 0.58
N LYS A 60 -3.14 -11.47 1.28
CA LYS A 60 -4.21 -11.72 2.27
C LYS A 60 -5.48 -12.31 1.66
N ALA A 61 -5.81 -11.94 0.43
CA ALA A 61 -7.02 -12.38 -0.26
C ALA A 61 -6.86 -13.71 -1.00
N ASN A 62 -5.63 -14.22 -1.16
CA ASN A 62 -5.31 -15.37 -2.00
C ASN A 62 -4.74 -16.54 -1.19
N GLN A 63 -5.44 -16.92 -0.12
CA GLN A 63 -5.14 -18.14 0.62
C GLN A 63 -5.26 -19.37 -0.30
N GLY A 64 -4.35 -20.33 -0.16
CA GLY A 64 -4.27 -21.52 -1.00
C GLY A 64 -3.55 -21.32 -2.34
N LYS A 65 -3.10 -20.10 -2.67
CA LYS A 65 -2.16 -19.83 -3.77
C LYS A 65 -0.72 -20.08 -3.32
N THR A 66 0.19 -20.30 -4.26
CA THR A 66 1.60 -20.55 -3.94
C THR A 66 2.41 -19.25 -3.84
N LEU A 67 3.61 -19.32 -3.26
CA LEU A 67 4.57 -18.22 -3.34
C LEU A 67 5.04 -17.95 -4.79
N GLY A 68 4.98 -18.95 -5.67
CA GLY A 68 5.14 -18.79 -7.13
C GLY A 68 4.08 -17.87 -7.73
N ASP A 69 2.79 -18.12 -7.45
CA ASP A 69 1.71 -17.21 -7.88
C ASP A 69 1.94 -15.78 -7.34
N ALA A 70 2.51 -15.66 -6.14
CA ALA A 70 2.84 -14.38 -5.53
C ALA A 70 3.96 -13.64 -6.28
N ILE A 71 5.00 -14.34 -6.73
CA ILE A 71 6.07 -13.76 -7.55
C ILE A 71 5.51 -13.22 -8.87
N ASP A 72 4.67 -13.99 -9.55
CA ASP A 72 4.00 -13.56 -10.78
C ASP A 72 3.15 -12.32 -10.53
N LYS A 73 2.39 -12.32 -9.44
CA LYS A 73 1.57 -11.17 -9.07
C LYS A 73 2.42 -9.94 -8.77
N TRP A 74 3.51 -10.09 -8.03
CA TRP A 74 4.40 -8.99 -7.71
C TRP A 74 4.99 -8.37 -8.98
N THR A 75 5.43 -9.21 -9.91
CA THR A 75 5.96 -8.80 -11.21
C THR A 75 4.92 -8.03 -12.02
N ALA A 76 3.69 -8.52 -12.08
CA ALA A 76 2.58 -7.82 -12.74
C ALA A 76 2.29 -6.44 -12.09
N ILE A 77 2.34 -6.34 -10.76
CA ILE A 77 2.18 -5.06 -10.05
C ILE A 77 3.35 -4.12 -10.34
N ALA A 78 4.58 -4.64 -10.42
CA ALA A 78 5.76 -3.85 -10.75
C ALA A 78 5.67 -3.28 -12.17
N GLU A 79 5.17 -4.06 -13.13
CA GLU A 79 4.96 -3.59 -14.51
C GLU A 79 3.88 -2.51 -14.59
N LEU A 80 2.73 -2.71 -13.94
CA LEU A 80 1.65 -1.70 -13.89
C LEU A 80 2.14 -0.36 -13.34
N LYS A 81 3.06 -0.38 -12.37
CA LYS A 81 3.65 0.83 -11.78
C LYS A 81 4.58 1.59 -12.70
N LYS A 82 5.04 1.00 -13.82
CA LYS A 82 5.83 1.70 -14.83
C LYS A 82 4.98 2.63 -15.69
N ASP A 83 3.67 2.40 -15.77
CA ASP A 83 2.75 3.30 -16.46
C ASP A 83 2.70 4.65 -15.74
N LYS A 84 2.96 5.73 -16.47
CA LYS A 84 2.89 7.12 -15.95
C LYS A 84 1.49 7.50 -15.48
N ASN A 85 0.46 6.83 -16.00
CA ASN A 85 -0.93 7.03 -15.62
C ASN A 85 -1.35 6.22 -14.38
N TYR A 86 -0.49 5.31 -13.90
CA TYR A 86 -0.79 4.52 -12.72
C TYR A 86 -0.89 5.43 -11.49
N LYS A 87 -2.08 5.46 -10.87
CA LYS A 87 -2.33 6.18 -9.62
C LYS A 87 -2.62 5.19 -8.51
N THR A 88 -1.85 5.27 -7.43
CA THR A 88 -2.13 4.50 -6.22
C THR A 88 -3.36 5.06 -5.51
N GLU A 89 -4.28 4.18 -5.13
CA GLU A 89 -5.33 4.52 -4.19
C GLU A 89 -4.70 4.81 -2.81
N ILE A 90 -4.98 6.01 -2.27
CA ILE A 90 -4.64 6.32 -0.89
C ILE A 90 -5.86 5.99 -0.05
N ALA A 91 -5.69 5.05 0.89
CA ALA A 91 -6.78 4.67 1.79
C ALA A 91 -7.25 5.87 2.64
N PRO A 92 -8.56 5.96 2.98
CA PRO A 92 -9.17 7.16 3.58
C PRO A 92 -8.48 7.67 4.86
N GLN A 93 -7.88 6.79 5.65
CA GLN A 93 -7.18 7.14 6.89
C GLN A 93 -5.89 7.94 6.67
N PHE A 94 -5.34 7.97 5.45
CA PHE A 94 -4.12 8.71 5.12
C PHE A 94 -4.45 10.13 4.61
N GLU A 95 -5.22 10.88 5.40
CA GLU A 95 -5.72 12.21 5.02
C GLU A 95 -4.59 13.15 4.58
N TYR A 96 -3.46 13.16 5.31
CA TYR A 96 -2.28 13.95 4.96
C TYR A 96 -1.77 13.66 3.54
N ASN A 97 -1.58 12.38 3.19
CA ASN A 97 -1.06 12.02 1.88
C ASN A 97 -2.04 12.41 0.76
N THR A 98 -3.34 12.23 0.99
CA THR A 98 -4.40 12.64 0.06
C THR A 98 -4.41 14.15 -0.12
N TYR A 99 -4.30 14.90 0.97
CA TYR A 99 -4.25 16.36 0.97
C TYR A 99 -3.07 16.88 0.14
N ILE A 100 -1.84 16.42 0.45
CA ILE A 100 -0.64 16.87 -0.24
C ILE A 100 -0.70 16.55 -1.73
N ARG A 101 -1.17 15.35 -2.10
CA ARG A 101 -1.32 14.97 -3.51
C ARG A 101 -2.30 15.88 -4.25
N ASN A 102 -3.46 16.15 -3.66
CA ASN A 102 -4.46 17.01 -4.28
C ASN A 102 -3.99 18.46 -4.38
N PHE A 103 -3.32 18.97 -3.34
CA PHE A 103 -2.74 20.30 -3.33
C PHE A 103 -1.75 20.47 -4.49
N ILE A 104 -0.77 19.57 -4.64
CA ILE A 104 0.26 19.68 -5.69
C ILE A 104 -0.34 19.48 -7.07
N HIS A 105 -1.31 18.58 -7.21
CA HIS A 105 -2.01 18.36 -8.48
C HIS A 105 -2.77 19.61 -8.94
N ALA A 106 -3.46 20.30 -8.02
CA ALA A 106 -4.19 21.53 -8.33
C ALA A 106 -3.27 22.74 -8.50
N ASN A 107 -2.06 22.70 -7.91
CA ASN A 107 -1.12 23.83 -7.90
C ASN A 107 0.29 23.38 -8.30
N PRO A 108 0.54 23.07 -9.58
CA PRO A 108 1.82 22.53 -10.05
C PRO A 108 3.01 23.49 -9.90
N HIS A 109 2.74 24.78 -9.65
CA HIS A 109 3.74 25.82 -9.42
C HIS A 109 4.12 25.99 -7.93
N LEU A 110 3.39 25.35 -7.01
CA LEU A 110 3.64 25.42 -5.58
C LEU A 110 4.43 24.21 -5.08
N SER A 111 5.18 24.41 -4.00
CA SER A 111 6.05 23.37 -3.48
C SER A 111 5.35 22.48 -2.45
N SER A 112 5.89 21.28 -2.20
CA SER A 112 5.46 20.43 -1.10
C SER A 112 5.57 21.11 0.27
N LYS A 113 6.47 22.09 0.42
CA LYS A 113 6.60 22.91 1.64
C LYS A 113 5.38 23.80 1.84
N ASP A 114 4.82 24.31 0.76
CA ASP A 114 3.60 25.13 0.81
C ASP A 114 2.38 24.26 1.15
N ALA A 115 2.28 23.08 0.51
CA ALA A 115 1.26 22.08 0.86
C ALA A 115 1.31 21.71 2.37
N MET A 116 2.52 21.53 2.92
CA MET A 116 2.73 21.25 4.35
C MET A 116 2.26 22.40 5.26
N LYS A 117 2.51 23.66 4.88
CA LYS A 117 2.03 24.83 5.64
C LYS A 117 0.50 24.86 5.67
N SER A 118 -0.15 24.69 4.52
CA SER A 118 -1.62 24.67 4.44
C SER A 118 -2.20 23.48 5.22
N TRP A 119 -1.58 22.30 5.15
CA TRP A 119 -1.97 21.14 5.95
C TRP A 119 -1.92 21.40 7.46
N LYS A 120 -0.84 22.05 7.95
CA LYS A 120 -0.68 22.38 9.38
C LYS A 120 -1.84 23.21 9.91
N ILE A 121 -2.43 24.07 9.09
CA ILE A 121 -3.60 24.87 9.45
C ILE A 121 -4.90 24.07 9.23
N LYS A 122 -5.04 23.38 8.10
CA LYS A 122 -6.24 22.60 7.76
C LYS A 122 -6.55 21.52 8.79
N ARG A 123 -5.54 20.79 9.28
CA ARG A 123 -5.71 19.67 10.21
C ARG A 123 -6.34 20.06 11.55
N GLU A 124 -6.20 21.32 11.96
CA GLU A 124 -6.77 21.84 13.22
C GLU A 124 -8.24 22.26 13.09
N LYS A 125 -8.73 22.48 11.87
CA LYS A 125 -10.14 22.87 11.62
C LYS A 125 -11.08 21.68 11.77
N PRO A 126 -12.35 21.83 12.16
CA PRO A 126 -13.32 20.73 12.16
C PRO A 126 -13.66 20.25 10.73
N GLY A 127 -14.17 19.02 10.60
CA GLY A 127 -14.63 18.46 9.32
C GLY A 127 -13.59 17.62 8.56
N VAL A 128 -13.93 17.22 7.33
CA VAL A 128 -13.08 16.35 6.49
C VAL A 128 -11.87 17.13 5.98
N LYS A 129 -10.67 16.55 6.09
CA LYS A 129 -9.39 17.22 5.79
C LYS A 129 -8.97 17.08 4.34
N ARG A 130 -9.86 17.44 3.41
CA ARG A 130 -9.55 17.47 1.97
C ARG A 130 -8.97 18.82 1.57
N TYR A 131 -8.11 18.81 0.55
CA TYR A 131 -7.63 20.04 -0.05
C TYR A 131 -8.80 20.77 -0.71
N GLU A 132 -8.90 22.06 -0.39
CA GLU A 132 -9.84 23.01 -0.97
C GLU A 132 -9.03 24.21 -1.49
N LYS A 133 -9.50 24.87 -2.56
CA LYS A 133 -8.75 25.97 -3.20
C LYS A 133 -8.52 27.14 -2.22
N GLU A 134 -9.45 27.33 -1.30
CA GLU A 134 -9.44 28.30 -0.22
C GLU A 134 -8.27 28.08 0.76
N ASP A 135 -7.71 26.86 0.82
CA ASP A 135 -6.55 26.59 1.67
C ASP A 135 -5.27 27.29 1.17
N LEU A 136 -5.28 27.87 -0.03
CA LEU A 136 -4.20 28.74 -0.51
C LEU A 136 -4.06 30.02 0.32
N PHE A 137 -5.15 30.52 0.93
CA PHE A 137 -5.10 31.68 1.83
C PHE A 137 -4.19 31.43 3.03
N PHE A 138 -3.99 30.18 3.44
CA PHE A 138 -3.08 29.82 4.53
C PHE A 138 -1.62 30.13 4.23
N LEU A 139 -1.25 30.29 2.95
CA LEU A 139 0.10 30.66 2.55
C LEU A 139 0.36 32.17 2.63
N GLU A 140 -0.70 32.96 2.49
CA GLU A 140 -0.66 34.43 2.53
C GLU A 140 -0.62 34.95 3.97
N ILE A 141 -1.05 34.12 4.94
CA ILE A 141 -0.90 34.38 6.37
C ILE A 141 0.60 34.23 6.71
N LYS A 142 1.40 35.23 6.35
CA LYS A 142 2.78 35.34 6.82
C LYS A 142 2.76 35.44 8.34
N THR A 143 3.50 34.52 8.95
CA THR A 143 4.34 34.72 10.14
C THR A 143 4.44 36.20 10.54
N LYS A 144 3.68 36.57 11.57
CA LYS A 144 4.07 37.63 12.49
C LYS A 144 5.26 37.14 13.33
#